data_AF-A0A6N3X417-F1
#
_entry.id   AF-A0A6N3X417-F1
#
_cell.length_a   1.000
_cell.length_b   1.000
_cell.length_c   1.000
_cell.angle_alpha   90.00
_cell.angle_beta   90.00
_cell.angle_gamma   90.00
#
_symmetry.space_group_name_H-M   'P 1'
#
loop_
_entity.id
_entity.type
_entity.pdbx_description
1 polymer ?
#
loop_
_entity_poly.entity_id
_entity_poly.type
_entity_poly.pdbx_seq_one_letter_code
_entity_poly.pdbx_strand_id
1 'polypeptide(L)'
;MTSQHWLDDLNHRLDKWLDTWLANHPDQVALLEDDDSNQARSEGTNRWLRLRQEAQQLRQVLLQQGETIGLWRQRRQEALAGHSSILARQCADHEQRCRQDGQVMWERLEMIGSLRPEEWPTTAARSGWRVTETPVSLQQAWSNFVVEQELSELKRQAGKT
;
A
#
# COMPACT_ATOMS: atom_id res chain seq x y z
N MET A 1 5.40 17.96 10.56
CA MET A 1 4.95 18.24 9.18
C MET A 1 5.65 17.34 8.13
N THR A 2 6.21 16.19 8.51
CA THR A 2 6.99 15.30 7.63
C THR A 2 6.17 14.18 6.96
N SER A 3 4.95 13.97 7.43
CA SER A 3 4.13 12.82 7.02
C SER A 3 3.26 13.05 5.78
N GLN A 4 2.80 14.28 5.56
CA GLN A 4 2.08 14.68 4.34
C GLN A 4 3.01 14.55 3.13
N HIS A 5 4.25 15.03 3.31
CA HIS A 5 5.29 15.02 2.32
C HIS A 5 5.65 13.61 1.84
N TRP A 6 5.51 12.57 2.67
CA TRP A 6 5.79 11.19 2.24
C TRP A 6 4.70 10.62 1.32
N LEU A 7 3.41 10.88 1.60
CA LEU A 7 2.32 10.37 0.77
C LEU A 7 2.23 11.15 -0.55
N ASP A 8 2.44 12.46 -0.49
CA ASP A 8 2.48 13.31 -1.68
C ASP A 8 3.70 12.97 -2.55
N ASP A 9 4.86 12.70 -1.94
CA ASP A 9 6.07 12.23 -2.64
C ASP A 9 5.87 10.81 -3.20
N LEU A 10 5.12 9.94 -2.52
CA LEU A 10 4.75 8.60 -3.03
C LEU A 10 3.83 8.71 -4.27
N ASN A 11 2.77 9.52 -4.19
CA ASN A 11 1.86 9.74 -5.31
C ASN A 11 2.58 10.37 -6.50
N HIS A 12 3.41 11.39 -6.26
CA HIS A 12 4.18 12.04 -7.31
C HIS A 12 5.22 11.09 -7.96
N ARG A 13 5.87 10.24 -7.16
CA ARG A 13 6.78 9.21 -7.68
C ARG A 13 6.05 8.13 -8.47
N LEU A 14 4.86 7.71 -8.03
CA LEU A 14 4.04 6.71 -8.72
C LEU A 14 3.53 7.22 -10.08
N ASP A 15 3.08 8.46 -10.16
CA ASP A 15 2.61 9.04 -11.41
C ASP A 15 3.78 9.27 -12.39
N LYS A 16 4.89 9.81 -11.90
CA LYS A 16 6.10 10.00 -12.72
C LYS A 16 6.69 8.67 -13.21
N TRP A 17 6.61 7.62 -12.40
CA TRP A 17 7.03 6.27 -12.76
C TRP A 17 6.15 5.68 -13.86
N LEU A 18 4.82 5.81 -13.76
CA LEU A 18 3.88 5.32 -14.77
C LEU A 18 4.08 6.02 -16.11
N ASP A 19 4.24 7.35 -16.11
CA ASP A 19 4.45 8.14 -17.32
C ASP A 19 5.78 7.79 -17.99
N THR A 20 6.85 7.63 -17.21
CA THR A 20 8.17 7.24 -17.73
C THR A 20 8.13 5.81 -18.30
N TRP A 21 7.41 4.91 -17.64
CA TRP A 21 7.27 3.52 -18.08
C TRP A 21 6.47 3.40 -19.38
N LEU A 22 5.35 4.13 -19.51
CA LEU A 22 4.55 4.16 -20.73
C LEU A 22 5.31 4.81 -21.90
N ALA A 23 6.07 5.88 -21.63
CA ALA A 23 6.85 6.56 -22.66
C ALA A 23 8.01 5.71 -23.22
N ASN A 24 8.58 4.81 -22.41
CA ASN A 24 9.70 3.96 -22.82
C ASN A 24 9.28 2.68 -23.55
N HIS A 25 7.99 2.37 -23.65
CA HIS A 25 7.50 1.12 -24.26
C HIS A 25 6.25 1.28 -25.16
N PRO A 26 6.26 2.16 -26.19
CA PRO A 26 5.13 2.38 -27.08
C PRO A 26 4.83 1.20 -28.02
N ASP A 27 5.84 0.39 -28.37
CA ASP A 27 5.75 -0.65 -29.40
C ASP A 27 4.96 -1.91 -28.97
N GLN A 28 4.64 -2.03 -27.67
CA GLN A 28 3.93 -3.20 -27.14
C GLN A 28 2.43 -3.19 -27.37
N VAL A 29 1.84 -2.05 -27.76
CA VAL A 29 0.45 -2.02 -28.22
C VAL A 29 0.32 -2.66 -29.61
N ALA A 30 1.33 -2.50 -30.47
CA ALA A 30 1.34 -3.06 -31.83
C ALA A 30 1.65 -4.57 -31.87
N LEU A 31 2.32 -5.11 -30.85
CA LEU A 31 2.63 -6.54 -30.71
C LEU A 31 1.42 -7.43 -30.35
N LEU A 32 0.24 -6.84 -30.11
CA LEU A 32 -1.01 -7.54 -29.83
C LEU A 32 -1.80 -7.92 -31.09
N GLU A 33 -1.40 -7.45 -32.28
CA GLU A 33 -2.19 -7.60 -33.52
C GLU A 33 -1.69 -8.68 -34.49
N ASP A 34 -0.52 -9.28 -34.27
CA ASP A 34 0.09 -10.26 -35.19
C ASP A 34 0.12 -11.67 -34.55
N ASP A 35 -1.02 -12.36 -34.67
CA ASP A 35 -1.28 -13.69 -34.09
C ASP A 35 -1.12 -14.78 -35.19
N ASP A 36 -0.27 -15.78 -34.94
CA ASP A 36 -0.28 -17.15 -35.50
C ASP A 36 1.10 -17.85 -35.59
N SER A 37 2.20 -17.25 -35.10
CA SER A 37 3.52 -17.92 -35.12
C SER A 37 4.37 -17.67 -33.86
N ASN A 38 4.04 -18.34 -32.74
CA ASN A 38 5.00 -19.00 -31.83
C ASN A 38 4.36 -19.32 -30.46
N GLN A 39 4.21 -20.59 -30.16
CA GLN A 39 3.81 -21.05 -28.82
C GLN A 39 4.83 -20.69 -27.72
N ALA A 40 6.09 -20.42 -28.07
CA ALA A 40 7.09 -19.86 -27.15
C ALA A 40 6.97 -18.34 -26.97
N ARG A 41 6.40 -17.61 -27.95
CA ARG A 41 6.11 -16.17 -27.83
C ARG A 41 4.86 -15.95 -26.97
N SER A 42 3.84 -16.82 -27.09
CA SER A 42 2.66 -16.74 -26.24
C SER A 42 2.98 -16.92 -24.76
N GLU A 43 3.98 -17.74 -24.39
CA GLU A 43 4.46 -17.81 -23.00
C GLU A 43 5.12 -16.52 -22.51
N GLY A 44 5.95 -15.88 -23.34
CA GLY A 44 6.59 -14.60 -23.03
C GLY A 44 5.57 -13.47 -22.85
N THR A 45 4.61 -13.37 -23.78
CA THR A 45 3.49 -12.42 -23.74
C THR A 45 2.62 -12.64 -22.48
N ASN A 46 2.33 -13.90 -22.15
CA ASN A 46 1.58 -14.24 -20.94
C ASN A 46 2.34 -13.90 -19.64
N ARG A 47 3.67 -14.04 -19.61
CA ARG A 47 4.48 -13.68 -18.42
C ARG A 47 4.56 -12.17 -18.24
N TRP A 48 4.77 -11.41 -19.31
CA TRP A 48 4.73 -9.95 -19.25
C TRP A 48 3.36 -9.45 -18.76
N LEU A 49 2.27 -10.02 -19.28
CA LEU A 49 0.92 -9.64 -18.84
C LEU A 49 0.73 -9.89 -17.33
N ARG A 50 1.25 -11.01 -16.80
CA ARG A 50 1.21 -11.31 -15.36
C ARG A 50 2.06 -10.33 -14.53
N LEU A 51 3.24 -9.93 -15.00
CA LEU A 51 4.06 -8.91 -14.33
C LEU A 51 3.37 -7.55 -14.31
N ARG A 52 2.69 -7.19 -15.40
CA ARG A 52 1.88 -5.96 -15.48
C ARG A 52 0.71 -6.01 -14.50
N GLN A 53 -0.01 -7.13 -14.43
CA GLN A 53 -1.09 -7.34 -13.45
C GLN A 53 -0.57 -7.26 -12.02
N GLU A 54 0.59 -7.86 -11.73
CA GLU A 54 1.23 -7.76 -10.43
C GLU A 54 1.58 -6.31 -10.07
N ALA A 55 2.18 -5.55 -10.99
CA ALA A 55 2.52 -4.15 -10.77
C ALA A 55 1.27 -3.29 -10.49
N GLN A 56 0.17 -3.55 -11.20
CA GLN A 56 -1.12 -2.89 -10.94
C GLN A 56 -1.67 -3.25 -9.56
N GLN A 57 -1.61 -4.52 -9.17
CA GLN A 57 -2.03 -4.97 -7.84
C GLN A 57 -1.18 -4.31 -6.75
N LEU A 58 0.15 -4.31 -6.89
CA LEU A 58 1.08 -3.67 -5.97
C LEU A 58 0.78 -2.19 -5.80
N ARG A 59 0.53 -1.45 -6.89
CA ARG A 59 0.14 -0.03 -6.83
C ARG A 59 -1.12 0.17 -5.99
N GLN A 60 -2.17 -0.61 -6.25
CA GLN A 60 -3.44 -0.51 -5.52
C GLN A 60 -3.24 -0.81 -4.02
N VAL A 61 -2.51 -1.88 -3.71
CA VAL A 61 -2.23 -2.26 -2.33
C VAL A 61 -1.39 -1.22 -1.61
N LEU A 62 -0.37 -0.64 -2.27
CA LEU A 62 0.48 0.41 -1.69
C LEU A 62 -0.32 1.68 -1.35
N LEU A 63 -1.30 2.07 -2.18
CA LEU A 63 -2.18 3.20 -1.88
C LEU A 63 -3.03 2.93 -0.64
N GLN A 64 -3.67 1.76 -0.58
CA GLN A 64 -4.46 1.34 0.59
C GLN A 64 -3.59 1.19 1.85
N GLN A 65 -2.34 0.72 1.68
CA GLN A 65 -1.35 0.67 2.76
C GLN A 65 -1.04 2.08 3.29
N GLY A 66 -0.95 3.06 2.38
CA GLY A 66 -0.76 4.47 2.71
C GLY A 66 -1.88 5.04 3.57
N GLU A 67 -3.13 4.76 3.19
CA GLU A 67 -4.32 5.10 3.98
C GLU A 67 -4.29 4.46 5.36
N THR A 68 -3.96 3.17 5.43
CA THR A 68 -3.84 2.41 6.68
C THR A 68 -2.80 3.02 7.63
N ILE A 69 -1.63 3.37 7.10
CA ILE A 69 -0.57 4.06 7.87
C ILE A 69 -1.07 5.42 8.38
N GLY A 70 -1.78 6.18 7.55
CA GLY A 70 -2.38 7.47 7.93
C GLY A 70 -3.37 7.32 9.09
N LEU A 71 -4.30 6.36 8.96
CA LEU A 71 -5.29 6.04 9.98
C LEU A 71 -4.64 5.69 11.33
N TRP A 72 -3.70 4.75 11.35
CA TRP A 72 -3.08 4.31 12.61
C TRP A 72 -2.19 5.36 13.24
N ARG A 73 -1.61 6.27 12.43
CA ARG A 73 -0.91 7.44 12.94
C ARG A 73 -1.85 8.41 13.64
N GLN A 74 -3.02 8.68 13.06
CA GLN A 74 -4.05 9.52 13.68
C GLN A 74 -4.53 8.89 14.99
N ARG A 75 -4.87 7.60 14.96
CA ARG A 75 -5.29 6.83 16.15
C ARG A 75 -4.25 6.89 17.27
N ARG A 76 -2.96 6.79 16.93
CA ARG A 76 -1.88 6.97 17.90
C ARG A 76 -1.90 8.35 18.55
N GLN A 77 -2.12 9.42 17.78
CA GLN A 77 -2.17 10.78 18.32
C GLN A 77 -3.38 10.97 19.25
N GLU A 78 -4.54 10.46 18.87
CA GLU A 78 -5.75 10.47 19.69
C GLU A 78 -5.57 9.65 20.99
N ALA A 79 -4.98 8.46 20.93
CA ALA A 79 -4.66 7.67 22.12
C ALA A 79 -3.71 8.41 23.08
N LEU A 80 -2.71 9.14 22.55
CA LEU A 80 -1.83 9.98 23.37
C LEU A 80 -2.58 11.14 24.02
N ALA A 81 -3.48 11.81 23.29
CA ALA A 81 -4.32 12.88 23.83
C ALA A 81 -5.28 12.36 24.92
N GLY A 82 -5.80 11.15 24.76
CA GLY A 82 -6.58 10.42 25.75
C GLY A 82 -5.74 9.77 26.87
N HIS A 83 -4.43 10.05 26.95
CA HIS A 83 -3.50 9.51 27.94
C HIS A 83 -3.38 7.97 27.99
N SER A 84 -3.78 7.28 26.90
CA SER A 84 -3.65 5.84 26.76
C SER A 84 -2.32 5.47 26.08
N SER A 85 -1.24 5.45 26.87
CA SER A 85 0.11 5.18 26.38
C SER A 85 0.30 3.78 25.78
N ILE A 86 -0.39 2.77 26.34
CA ILE A 86 -0.34 1.38 25.84
C ILE A 86 -0.99 1.30 24.46
N LEU A 87 -2.19 1.87 24.28
CA LEU A 87 -2.87 1.87 22.99
C LEU A 87 -2.11 2.67 21.94
N ALA A 88 -1.56 3.82 22.33
CA ALA A 88 -0.68 4.60 21.46
C ALA A 88 0.53 3.79 20.99
N ARG A 89 1.14 2.99 21.89
CA ARG A 89 2.25 2.11 21.53
C ARG A 89 1.82 1.03 20.55
N GLN A 90 0.68 0.37 20.79
CA GLN A 90 0.16 -0.66 19.89
C GLN A 90 -0.17 -0.10 18.49
N CYS A 91 -0.74 1.11 18.42
CA CYS A 91 -0.97 1.82 17.16
C CYS A 91 0.36 2.11 16.44
N ALA A 92 1.39 2.55 17.16
CA ALA A 92 2.71 2.81 16.59
C ALA A 92 3.36 1.53 16.03
N ASP A 93 3.29 0.42 16.78
CA ASP A 93 3.85 -0.87 16.36
C ASP A 93 3.12 -1.44 15.14
N HIS A 94 1.83 -1.16 14.98
CA HIS A 94 1.09 -1.54 13.77
C HIS A 94 1.38 -0.60 12.59
N GLU A 95 1.46 0.72 12.80
CA GLU A 95 1.92 1.69 11.78
C GLU A 95 3.28 1.27 11.22
N GLN A 96 4.21 0.87 12.09
CA GLN A 96 5.54 0.46 11.69
C GLN A 96 5.54 -0.84 10.86
N ARG A 97 4.74 -1.84 11.25
CA ARG A 97 4.56 -3.05 10.45
C ARG A 97 3.99 -2.73 9.07
N CYS A 98 3.01 -1.84 9.00
CA CYS A 98 2.46 -1.43 7.72
C CYS A 98 3.53 -0.78 6.81
N ARG A 99 4.43 0.03 7.38
CA ARG A 99 5.54 0.62 6.61
C ARG A 99 6.53 -0.42 6.12
N GLN A 100 6.85 -1.42 6.95
CA GLN A 100 7.79 -2.49 6.59
C GLN A 100 7.22 -3.35 5.44
N ASP A 101 5.96 -3.76 5.53
CA ASP A 101 5.31 -4.54 4.47
C ASP A 101 5.18 -3.70 3.19
N GLY A 102 4.85 -2.41 3.32
CA GLY A 102 4.81 -1.47 2.20
C GLY A 102 6.17 -1.31 1.50
N GLN A 103 7.26 -1.29 2.26
CA GLN A 103 8.61 -1.24 1.70
C GLN A 103 8.92 -2.46 0.83
N VAL A 104 8.53 -3.67 1.27
CA VAL A 104 8.71 -4.90 0.47
C VAL A 104 7.90 -4.86 -0.83
N MET A 105 6.67 -4.34 -0.77
CA MET A 105 5.83 -4.14 -1.96
C MET A 105 6.43 -3.13 -2.93
N TRP A 106 7.01 -2.05 -2.40
CA TRP A 106 7.69 -1.02 -3.17
C TRP A 106 8.93 -1.58 -3.87
N GLU A 107 9.80 -2.29 -3.15
CA GLU A 107 11.00 -2.92 -3.72
C GLU A 107 10.63 -3.90 -4.84
N ARG A 108 9.52 -4.64 -4.68
CA ARG A 108 9.01 -5.50 -5.76
C ARG A 108 8.55 -4.71 -6.96
N LEU A 109 7.80 -3.62 -6.75
CA LEU A 109 7.30 -2.77 -7.82
C LEU A 109 8.46 -2.11 -8.59
N GLU A 110 9.47 -1.60 -7.88
CA GLU A 110 10.69 -1.05 -8.47
C GLU A 110 11.44 -2.09 -9.28
N MET A 111 11.59 -3.31 -8.74
CA MET A 111 12.23 -4.40 -9.47
C MET A 111 11.50 -4.67 -10.79
N ILE A 112 10.16 -4.83 -10.76
CA ILE A 112 9.36 -5.04 -11.99
C ILE A 112 9.55 -3.88 -12.98
N GLY A 113 9.56 -2.64 -12.50
CA GLY A 113 9.78 -1.44 -13.31
C GLY A 113 11.18 -1.32 -13.92
N SER A 114 12.18 -1.98 -13.31
CA SER A 114 13.57 -1.97 -13.77
C SER A 114 13.91 -3.10 -14.74
N LEU A 115 13.00 -4.07 -14.93
CA LEU A 115 13.26 -5.22 -15.80
C LEU A 115 13.36 -4.80 -17.26
N ARG A 116 14.43 -5.25 -17.91
CA ARG A 116 14.57 -5.16 -19.37
C ARG A 116 13.67 -6.21 -20.05
N PRO A 117 13.26 -6.00 -21.30
CA PRO A 117 12.41 -6.95 -22.04
C PRO A 117 12.91 -8.39 -22.05
N GLU A 118 14.23 -8.59 -22.08
CA GLU A 118 14.87 -9.92 -22.08
C GLU A 118 14.74 -10.64 -20.73
N GLU A 119 14.44 -9.91 -19.65
CA GLU A 119 14.35 -10.42 -18.27
C GLU A 119 12.91 -10.80 -17.89
N TRP A 120 11.90 -10.40 -18.67
CA TRP A 120 10.50 -10.74 -18.40
C TRP A 120 10.19 -12.24 -18.47
N PRO A 121 10.72 -13.03 -19.44
CA PRO A 121 10.39 -14.45 -19.54
C PRO A 121 10.90 -15.28 -18.36
N THR A 122 11.99 -14.86 -17.72
CA THR A 122 12.62 -15.54 -16.59
C THR A 122 12.11 -15.04 -15.24
N THR A 123 11.49 -13.86 -15.20
CA THR A 123 10.95 -13.29 -13.95
C THR A 123 9.56 -13.85 -13.65
N ALA A 124 9.45 -14.58 -12.54
CA ALA A 124 8.17 -15.08 -12.07
C ALA A 124 7.33 -13.96 -11.45
N ALA A 125 6.09 -13.80 -11.93
CA ALA A 125 5.10 -12.94 -11.29
C ALA A 125 4.66 -13.54 -9.95
N ARG A 126 4.46 -12.68 -8.95
CA ARG A 126 3.90 -13.06 -7.64
C ARG A 126 2.47 -12.54 -7.54
N SER A 127 1.66 -13.25 -6.77
CA SER A 127 0.29 -12.88 -6.44
C SER A 127 0.10 -12.84 -4.93
N GLY A 128 -1.06 -12.39 -4.49
CA GLY A 128 -1.39 -12.38 -3.06
C GLY A 128 -0.88 -11.15 -2.31
N TRP A 129 -0.45 -10.10 -3.03
CA TRP A 129 -0.20 -8.78 -2.43
C TRP A 129 -1.48 -8.24 -1.80
N ARG A 130 -1.42 -7.91 -0.51
CA ARG A 130 -2.55 -7.43 0.29
C ARG A 130 -2.07 -6.43 1.33
N VAL A 131 -2.98 -5.56 1.74
CA VAL A 131 -2.77 -4.61 2.83
C VAL A 131 -2.45 -5.36 4.12
N THR A 132 -1.57 -4.82 4.95
CA THR A 132 -1.27 -5.39 6.27
C THR A 132 -2.52 -5.37 7.12
N GLU A 133 -3.00 -6.56 7.49
CA GLU A 133 -4.21 -6.68 8.29
C GLU A 133 -4.00 -6.13 9.71
N THR A 134 -5.00 -5.40 10.19
CA THR A 134 -5.04 -4.99 11.59
C THR A 134 -5.35 -6.19 12.48
N PRO A 135 -4.56 -6.44 13.54
CA PRO A 135 -4.90 -7.44 14.53
C PRO A 135 -6.27 -7.15 15.18
N VAL A 136 -7.14 -8.17 15.27
CA VAL A 136 -8.48 -8.04 15.88
C VAL A 136 -8.42 -7.44 17.29
N SER A 137 -7.41 -7.81 18.08
CA SER A 137 -7.18 -7.28 19.42
C SER A 137 -6.91 -5.76 19.43
N LEU A 138 -6.16 -5.26 18.44
CA LEU A 138 -5.88 -3.83 18.30
C LEU A 138 -7.13 -3.07 17.86
N GLN A 139 -7.90 -3.63 16.93
CA GLN A 139 -9.17 -3.04 16.51
C GLN A 139 -10.17 -2.97 17.68
N GLN A 140 -10.24 -4.02 18.51
CA GLN A 140 -11.07 -4.04 19.71
C GLN A 140 -10.60 -3.02 20.76
N ALA A 141 -9.28 -2.94 21.01
CA ALA A 141 -8.71 -1.98 21.94
C ALA A 141 -9.01 -0.53 21.52
N TRP A 142 -8.93 -0.25 20.21
CA TRP A 142 -9.32 1.04 19.65
C TRP A 142 -10.81 1.34 19.87
N SER A 143 -11.69 0.37 19.57
CA SER A 143 -13.13 0.54 19.76
C SER A 143 -13.50 0.84 21.21
N ASN A 144 -12.89 0.12 22.17
CA ASN A 144 -13.15 0.35 23.59
C ASN A 144 -12.71 1.75 24.03
N PHE A 145 -11.53 2.19 23.56
CA PHE A 145 -11.01 3.52 23.85
C PHE A 145 -11.95 4.64 23.36
N VAL A 146 -12.49 4.53 22.13
CA VAL A 146 -13.42 5.53 21.59
C VAL A 146 -14.67 5.63 22.48
N VAL A 147 -15.26 4.50 22.86
CA VAL A 147 -16.43 4.46 23.76
C VAL A 147 -16.11 5.09 25.12
N GLU A 148 -14.94 4.81 25.71
CA GLU A 148 -14.52 5.38 26.99
C GLU A 148 -14.31 6.90 26.93
N GLN A 149 -13.78 7.41 25.81
CA GLN A 149 -13.64 8.85 25.58
C GLN A 149 -15.00 9.53 25.47
N GLU A 150 -15.91 9.02 24.64
CA GLU A 150 -17.26 9.57 24.48
C GLU A 150 -18.03 9.61 25.81
N LEU A 151 -17.95 8.53 26.60
CA LEU A 151 -18.56 8.48 27.94
C LEU A 151 -17.97 9.54 28.89
N SER A 152 -16.64 9.72 28.85
CA SER A 152 -15.94 10.73 29.64
C SER A 152 -16.37 12.14 29.26
N GLU A 153 -16.55 12.40 27.96
CA GLU A 153 -17.00 13.69 27.45
C GLU A 153 -18.45 14.01 27.84
N LEU A 154 -19.35 13.04 27.73
CA LEU A 154 -20.75 13.18 28.16
C LEU A 154 -20.85 13.50 29.65
N LYS A 155 -20.08 12.79 30.50
CA LYS A 155 -20.01 13.07 31.95
C LYS A 155 -19.51 14.49 32.23
N ARG A 156 -18.48 14.93 31.50
CA ARG A 156 -17.94 16.29 31.62
C ARG A 156 -18.95 17.37 31.21
N GLN A 157 -19.82 17.07 30.24
CA GLN A 157 -20.88 17.99 29.81
C GLN A 157 -22.02 18.03 30.84
N ALA A 158 -22.47 16.88 31.34
CA ALA A 158 -23.55 16.78 32.32
C ALA A 158 -23.19 17.38 33.70
N GLY A 159 -21.91 17.36 34.08
CA GLY A 159 -21.43 17.99 35.32
C GLY A 159 -21.16 19.50 35.24
N LYS A 160 -21.37 20.12 34.07
CA LYS A 160 -21.23 21.58 33.86
C LYS A 160 -22.58 22.32 33.81
N THR A 161 -23.68 21.58 33.83
CA THR A 161 -25.07 22.04 34.01
C THR A 161 -25.49 21.91 35.45
#